data_AF-A0A5B8V9X7-F1
#
_entry.id   AF-A0A5B8V9X7-F1
#
_cell.length_a   1.000
_cell.length_b   1.000
_cell.length_c   1.000
_cell.angle_alpha   90.00
_cell.angle_beta   90.00
_cell.angle_gamma   90.00
#
_symmetry.space_group_name_H-M   'P 1'
#
loop_
_entity.id
_entity.type
_entity.pdbx_description
1 polymer ?
#
loop_
_entity_poly.entity_id
_entity_poly.type
_entity_poly.pdbx_seq_one_letter_code
_entity_poly.pdbx_strand_id
1 'polypeptide(L)'
;MRLYEKHYFQIPPLHFTICFHYIGTMNYLAHAYLSFDSSEILVGNMISDFVKGKKKFDYPLPIQHGIMLHRMIDTFTDAHPATKTAITFFKPVVGAYAGAFVDVVYDHFLANDENEFHSNGLADFADRTYSRLNSFNNVLPERFQKMLPYMMDQNWLLNYRTTKGIENSFGGLFRRAKYIEYTEAAFNCFKENYISLNNCYNKFFPDVKAMVQSQRNIITAL
;
A
#
# COMPACT_ATOMS: atom_id res chain seq x y z
N MET A 1 13.26 -7.08 -47.26
CA MET A 1 12.67 -8.05 -46.33
C MET A 1 13.33 -7.82 -44.97
N ARG A 2 12.84 -6.84 -44.19
CA ARG A 2 13.45 -6.41 -42.92
C ARG A 2 12.78 -7.14 -41.75
N LEU A 3 13.63 -7.64 -40.86
CA LEU A 3 13.32 -8.47 -39.71
C LEU A 3 12.66 -7.63 -38.60
N TYR A 4 11.68 -8.24 -37.93
CA TYR A 4 11.01 -7.73 -36.73
C TYR A 4 11.95 -7.81 -35.52
N GLU A 5 12.33 -6.67 -34.95
CA GLU A 5 12.91 -6.61 -33.60
C GLU A 5 11.79 -6.58 -32.56
N LYS A 6 11.70 -7.63 -31.74
CA LYS A 6 10.89 -7.65 -30.53
C LYS A 6 11.62 -6.89 -29.42
N HIS A 7 11.09 -5.74 -29.02
CA HIS A 7 11.52 -5.07 -27.80
C HIS A 7 11.04 -5.87 -26.57
N TYR A 8 11.88 -6.77 -26.09
CA TYR A 8 11.73 -7.37 -24.77
C TYR A 8 12.15 -6.33 -23.71
N PHE A 9 11.21 -5.92 -22.87
CA PHE A 9 11.47 -5.12 -21.66
C PHE A 9 12.50 -5.85 -20.78
N GLN A 10 13.70 -5.29 -20.63
CA GLN A 10 14.69 -5.76 -19.67
C GLN A 10 14.24 -5.34 -18.27
N ILE A 11 13.67 -6.28 -17.53
CA ILE A 11 13.44 -6.16 -16.08
C ILE A 11 14.83 -6.24 -15.41
N PRO A 12 15.23 -5.27 -14.56
CA PRO A 12 16.51 -5.36 -13.85
C PRO A 12 16.55 -6.61 -12.95
N PRO A 13 17.73 -7.24 -12.78
CA PRO A 13 17.84 -8.49 -12.03
C PRO A 13 17.44 -8.29 -10.57
N LEU A 14 16.40 -9.01 -10.15
CA LEU A 14 15.98 -9.15 -8.77
C LEU A 14 17.08 -9.87 -7.99
N HIS A 15 17.88 -9.11 -7.23
CA HIS A 15 18.65 -9.69 -6.13
C HIS A 15 17.66 -10.29 -5.13
N PHE A 16 17.66 -11.62 -5.03
CA PHE A 16 16.90 -12.40 -4.05
C PHE A 16 17.27 -11.92 -2.64
N THR A 17 16.46 -11.04 -2.09
CA THR A 17 16.48 -10.73 -0.66
C THR A 17 15.54 -11.71 0.03
N ILE A 18 16.06 -12.33 1.08
CA ILE A 18 15.46 -13.36 1.93
C ILE A 18 13.95 -13.12 2.14
N CYS A 19 13.12 -14.08 1.72
CA CYS A 19 11.70 -14.15 2.03
C CYS A 19 11.50 -14.31 3.55
N PHE A 20 11.52 -13.19 4.29
CA PHE A 20 10.72 -13.14 5.50
C PHE A 20 9.27 -13.28 5.07
N HIS A 21 8.52 -14.14 5.76
CA HIS A 21 7.05 -14.12 5.71
C HIS A 21 6.61 -12.73 6.20
N TYR A 22 6.62 -11.76 5.31
CA TYR A 22 6.06 -10.43 5.53
C TYR A 22 4.57 -10.66 5.79
N ILE A 23 4.08 -10.13 6.90
CA ILE A 23 2.67 -9.78 6.98
C ILE A 23 2.44 -8.87 5.76
N GLY A 24 1.46 -9.19 4.92
CA GLY A 24 1.11 -8.33 3.78
C GLY A 24 1.06 -6.88 4.22
N THR A 25 1.78 -6.03 3.49
CA THR A 25 2.00 -4.61 3.80
C THR A 25 0.63 -3.94 3.90
N MET A 26 0.35 -3.34 5.05
CA MET A 26 -0.95 -2.74 5.33
C MET A 26 -0.92 -1.27 4.99
N ASN A 27 -0.93 -1.01 3.70
CA ASN A 27 -1.09 0.33 3.16
C ASN A 27 -2.28 0.37 2.18
N TYR A 28 -3.51 0.37 2.66
CA TYR A 28 -4.66 0.37 1.73
C TYR A 28 -4.89 1.73 1.10
N LEU A 29 -4.67 2.82 1.84
CA LEU A 29 -5.00 4.16 1.34
C LEU A 29 -4.02 4.62 0.27
N ALA A 30 -2.71 4.52 0.48
CA ALA A 30 -1.76 4.95 -0.55
C ALA A 30 -1.80 4.05 -1.79
N HIS A 31 -1.96 2.73 -1.65
CA HIS A 31 -2.15 1.86 -2.83
C HIS A 31 -3.41 2.24 -3.62
N ALA A 32 -4.53 2.50 -2.94
CA ALA A 32 -5.73 2.98 -3.64
C ALA A 32 -5.47 4.34 -4.31
N TYR A 33 -4.85 5.28 -3.60
CA TYR A 33 -4.61 6.63 -4.06
C TYR A 33 -3.71 6.67 -5.30
N LEU A 34 -2.66 5.86 -5.32
CA LEU A 34 -1.65 5.77 -6.38
C LEU A 34 -2.10 4.97 -7.61
N SER A 35 -3.40 4.68 -7.75
CA SER A 35 -3.97 3.84 -8.82
C SER A 35 -4.49 4.62 -10.05
N PHE A 36 -4.09 5.88 -10.23
CA PHE A 36 -4.37 6.71 -11.41
C PHE A 36 -5.85 6.91 -11.78
N ASP A 37 -6.76 6.73 -10.84
CA ASP A 37 -8.21 6.75 -11.07
C ASP A 37 -8.72 5.64 -12.02
N SER A 38 -7.89 4.64 -12.35
CA SER A 38 -8.31 3.45 -13.12
C SER A 38 -8.83 2.36 -12.19
N SER A 39 -10.04 1.86 -12.47
CA SER A 39 -10.69 0.82 -11.67
C SER A 39 -9.91 -0.49 -11.67
N GLU A 40 -9.37 -0.92 -12.81
CA GLU A 40 -8.64 -2.18 -12.93
C GLU A 40 -7.25 -2.10 -12.28
N ILE A 41 -6.57 -0.96 -12.43
CA ILE A 41 -5.30 -0.73 -11.74
C ILE A 41 -5.54 -0.73 -10.23
N LEU A 42 -6.58 -0.03 -9.76
CA LEU A 42 -7.00 -0.03 -8.35
C LEU A 42 -7.25 -1.45 -7.85
N VAL A 43 -8.04 -2.25 -8.57
CA VAL A 43 -8.31 -3.64 -8.21
C VAL A 43 -7.00 -4.43 -8.09
N GLY A 44 -6.13 -4.35 -9.09
CA GLY A 44 -4.85 -5.05 -9.08
C GLY A 44 -3.95 -4.62 -7.92
N ASN A 45 -3.90 -3.33 -7.62
CA ASN A 45 -3.10 -2.76 -6.55
C ASN A 45 -3.58 -3.25 -5.18
N MET A 46 -4.91 -3.29 -4.98
CA MET A 46 -5.53 -3.70 -3.72
C MET A 46 -5.47 -5.20 -3.45
N ILE A 47 -5.40 -6.04 -4.49
CA ILE A 47 -5.38 -7.51 -4.35
C ILE A 47 -3.99 -8.12 -4.42
N SER A 48 -2.94 -7.36 -4.69
CA SER A 48 -1.60 -7.88 -4.99
C SER A 48 -1.08 -8.88 -3.94
N ASP A 49 -1.21 -8.56 -2.65
CA ASP A 49 -0.80 -9.43 -1.54
C ASP A 49 -1.51 -10.80 -1.50
N PHE A 50 -2.70 -10.87 -2.09
CA PHE A 50 -3.50 -12.08 -2.20
C PHE A 50 -3.14 -12.90 -3.44
N VAL A 51 -2.32 -12.36 -4.35
CA VAL A 51 -1.96 -12.96 -5.64
C VAL A 51 -0.46 -13.25 -5.70
N LYS A 52 -0.10 -14.51 -5.43
CA LYS A 52 1.30 -14.96 -5.37
C LYS A 52 1.84 -15.44 -6.72
N GLY A 53 3.09 -15.08 -7.00
CA GLY A 53 3.87 -15.64 -8.12
C GLY A 53 3.18 -15.48 -9.47
N LYS A 54 3.07 -16.60 -10.22
CA LYS A 54 2.51 -16.63 -11.57
C LYS A 54 0.98 -16.51 -11.64
N LYS A 55 0.27 -16.60 -10.50
CA LYS A 55 -1.20 -16.43 -10.47
C LYS A 55 -1.67 -15.06 -10.95
N LYS A 56 -0.78 -14.07 -11.01
CA LYS A 56 -1.10 -12.77 -11.62
C LYS A 56 -1.52 -12.91 -13.09
N PHE A 57 -1.03 -13.91 -13.81
CA PHE A 57 -1.37 -14.10 -15.23
C PHE A 57 -2.80 -14.61 -15.45
N ASP A 58 -3.50 -14.98 -14.39
CA ASP A 58 -4.91 -15.39 -14.43
C ASP A 58 -5.87 -14.18 -14.53
N TYR A 59 -5.35 -12.96 -14.40
CA TYR A 59 -6.12 -11.72 -14.42
C TYR A 59 -6.04 -11.00 -15.77
N PRO A 60 -7.06 -10.19 -16.14
CA PRO A 60 -6.96 -9.26 -17.26
C PRO A 60 -5.72 -8.36 -17.17
N LEU A 61 -5.10 -8.05 -18.30
CA LEU A 61 -3.83 -7.32 -18.37
C LEU A 61 -3.82 -6.02 -17.54
N PRO A 62 -4.88 -5.17 -17.53
CA PRO A 62 -4.90 -3.97 -16.68
C PRO A 62 -4.81 -4.28 -15.17
N ILE A 63 -5.44 -5.36 -14.70
CA ILE A 63 -5.34 -5.80 -13.29
C ILE A 63 -3.93 -6.34 -13.01
N GLN A 64 -3.30 -7.02 -13.96
CA GLN A 64 -1.89 -7.44 -13.81
C GLN A 64 -0.96 -6.23 -13.62
N HIS A 65 -1.20 -5.14 -14.36
CA HIS A 65 -0.46 -3.89 -14.19
C HIS A 65 -0.65 -3.31 -12.79
N GLY A 66 -1.87 -3.33 -12.24
CA GLY A 66 -2.12 -2.93 -10.85
C GLY A 66 -1.36 -3.79 -9.83
N ILE A 67 -1.33 -5.11 -10.02
CA ILE A 67 -0.56 -6.02 -9.16
C ILE A 67 0.94 -5.73 -9.23
N MET A 68 1.44 -5.42 -10.42
CA MET A 68 2.85 -5.05 -10.60
C MET A 68 3.16 -3.69 -9.97
N LEU A 69 2.27 -2.72 -10.14
CA LEU A 69 2.41 -1.38 -9.56
C LEU A 69 2.49 -1.43 -8.03
N HIS A 70 1.65 -2.22 -7.36
CA HIS A 70 1.74 -2.44 -5.92
C HIS A 70 3.15 -2.86 -5.49
N ARG A 71 3.70 -3.89 -6.14
CA ARG A 71 5.03 -4.42 -5.80
C ARG A 71 6.15 -3.41 -6.05
N MET A 72 5.98 -2.55 -7.04
CA MET A 72 6.91 -1.46 -7.33
C MET A 72 6.83 -0.38 -6.25
N ILE A 73 5.62 -0.02 -5.81
CA ILE A 73 5.40 0.90 -4.69
C ILE A 73 6.06 0.35 -3.43
N ASP A 74 5.84 -0.92 -3.08
CA ASP A 74 6.45 -1.56 -1.91
C ASP A 74 7.96 -1.56 -1.98
N THR A 75 8.52 -2.02 -3.11
CA THR A 75 9.97 -2.07 -3.31
C THR A 75 10.60 -0.68 -3.18
N PHE A 76 9.95 0.35 -3.75
CA PHE A 76 10.40 1.73 -3.65
C PHE A 76 10.33 2.24 -2.20
N THR A 77 9.22 1.95 -1.52
CA THR A 77 8.96 2.36 -0.14
C THR A 77 9.99 1.75 0.81
N ASP A 78 10.23 0.44 0.73
CA ASP A 78 11.22 -0.29 1.53
C ASP A 78 12.66 0.22 1.30
N ALA A 79 12.97 0.63 0.07
CA ALA A 79 14.30 1.13 -0.28
C ALA A 79 14.53 2.58 0.18
N HIS A 80 13.46 3.36 0.37
CA HIS A 80 13.53 4.81 0.56
C HIS A 80 14.24 5.19 1.88
N PRO A 81 15.21 6.13 1.86
CA PRO A 81 15.96 6.53 3.07
C PRO A 81 15.08 7.04 4.21
N ALA A 82 14.01 7.77 3.89
CA ALA A 82 13.09 8.27 4.92
C ALA A 82 12.29 7.13 5.57
N THR A 83 11.90 6.11 4.80
CA THR A 83 11.21 4.92 5.32
C THR A 83 12.14 4.09 6.20
N LYS A 84 13.40 3.89 5.77
CA LYS A 84 14.42 3.25 6.60
C LYS A 84 14.63 3.98 7.92
N THR A 85 14.58 5.31 7.91
CA THR A 85 14.65 6.13 9.13
C THR A 85 13.42 5.90 10.01
N ALA A 86 12.20 5.96 9.45
CA ALA A 86 10.95 5.71 10.15
C ALA A 86 10.91 4.32 10.82
N ILE A 87 11.43 3.30 10.14
CA ILE A 87 11.53 1.92 10.65
C ILE A 87 12.35 1.86 11.95
N THR A 88 13.35 2.73 12.12
CA THR A 88 14.22 2.68 13.33
C THR A 88 13.48 3.03 14.61
N PHE A 89 12.42 3.84 14.55
CA PHE A 89 11.58 4.16 15.72
C PHE A 89 10.81 2.93 16.22
N PHE A 90 10.27 2.14 15.28
CA PHE A 90 9.45 0.96 15.61
C PHE A 90 10.27 -0.30 15.85
N LYS A 91 11.50 -0.38 15.33
CA LYS A 91 12.37 -1.57 15.44
C LYS A 91 12.53 -2.09 16.87
N PRO A 92 12.76 -1.25 17.91
CA PRO A 92 12.90 -1.71 19.29
C PRO A 92 11.61 -2.30 19.88
N VAL A 93 10.45 -1.93 19.33
CA VAL A 93 9.15 -2.28 19.90
C VAL A 93 8.52 -3.49 19.19
N VAL A 94 8.63 -3.55 17.86
CA VAL A 94 7.94 -4.56 17.04
C VAL A 94 8.89 -5.36 16.13
N GLY A 95 10.20 -5.12 16.24
CA GLY A 95 11.22 -5.96 15.63
C GLY A 95 11.12 -6.06 14.11
N ALA A 96 10.97 -7.27 13.58
CA ALA A 96 10.87 -7.51 12.14
C ALA A 96 9.61 -6.89 11.50
N TYR A 97 8.59 -6.59 12.29
CA TYR A 97 7.32 -6.06 11.81
C TYR A 97 7.30 -4.54 11.63
N ALA A 98 8.40 -3.84 11.96
CA ALA A 98 8.47 -2.38 11.94
C ALA A 98 8.04 -1.75 10.60
N GLY A 99 8.35 -2.37 9.46
CA GLY A 99 7.91 -1.91 8.14
C GLY A 99 6.37 -1.79 8.04
N ALA A 100 5.65 -2.84 8.43
CA ALA A 100 4.18 -2.83 8.39
C ALA A 100 3.54 -1.77 9.29
N PHE A 101 4.19 -1.41 10.41
CA PHE A 101 3.73 -0.30 11.24
C PHE A 101 3.98 1.05 10.57
N VAL A 102 5.13 1.22 9.90
CA VAL A 102 5.42 2.43 9.11
C VAL A 102 4.45 2.59 7.94
N ASP A 103 4.04 1.51 7.29
CA ASP A 103 3.03 1.52 6.22
C ASP A 103 1.70 2.11 6.70
N VAL A 104 1.22 1.67 7.87
CA VAL A 104 -0.01 2.20 8.50
C VAL A 104 0.16 3.66 8.91
N VAL A 105 1.35 4.04 9.39
CA VAL A 105 1.67 5.43 9.75
C VAL A 105 1.65 6.34 8.52
N TYR A 106 2.16 5.89 7.38
CA TYR A 106 2.08 6.65 6.14
C TYR A 106 0.65 6.80 5.62
N ASP A 107 -0.20 5.78 5.74
CA ASP A 107 -1.63 5.92 5.46
C ASP A 107 -2.31 6.94 6.38
N HIS A 108 -1.92 6.98 7.66
CA HIS A 108 -2.42 7.98 8.59
C HIS A 108 -2.03 9.41 8.18
N PHE A 109 -0.79 9.63 7.77
CA PHE A 109 -0.36 10.95 7.30
C PHE A 109 -1.00 11.33 5.98
N LEU A 110 -1.09 10.41 5.01
CA LEU A 110 -1.80 10.64 3.76
C LEU A 110 -3.27 11.00 4.00
N ALA A 111 -3.96 10.31 4.90
CA ALA A 111 -5.35 10.61 5.26
C ALA A 111 -5.54 12.00 5.89
N ASN A 112 -4.47 12.61 6.40
CA ASN A 112 -4.46 13.95 7.01
C ASN A 112 -3.68 14.98 6.19
N ASP A 113 -3.21 14.62 4.99
CA ASP A 113 -2.46 15.54 4.14
C ASP A 113 -3.41 16.45 3.36
N GLU A 114 -3.47 17.71 3.79
CA GLU A 114 -4.33 18.71 3.16
C GLU A 114 -3.92 19.03 1.72
N ASN A 115 -2.71 18.71 1.28
CA ASN A 115 -2.31 18.89 -0.13
C ASN A 115 -2.86 17.79 -1.04
N GLU A 116 -3.25 16.65 -0.46
CA GLU A 116 -3.73 15.48 -1.18
C GLU A 116 -5.25 15.35 -1.06
N PHE A 117 -5.81 15.64 0.13
CA PHE A 117 -7.24 15.65 0.39
C PHE A 117 -7.72 16.97 0.98
N HIS A 118 -8.33 17.81 0.14
CA HIS A 118 -9.00 19.03 0.59
C HIS A 118 -10.44 18.76 1.04
N SER A 119 -10.89 19.42 2.12
CA SER A 119 -12.29 19.37 2.58
C SER A 119 -12.82 17.94 2.76
N ASN A 120 -13.85 17.54 2.00
CA ASN A 120 -14.43 16.19 2.04
C ASN A 120 -13.74 15.18 1.11
N GLY A 121 -12.59 15.54 0.50
CA GLY A 121 -11.94 14.76 -0.55
C GLY A 121 -11.62 13.31 -0.16
N LEU A 122 -11.19 13.06 1.08
CA LEU A 122 -10.91 11.70 1.56
C LEU A 122 -12.18 10.83 1.66
N ALA A 123 -13.29 11.41 2.13
CA ALA A 123 -14.55 10.67 2.26
C ALA A 123 -15.07 10.28 0.87
N ASP A 124 -15.10 11.23 -0.07
CA ASP A 124 -15.53 10.96 -1.44
C ASP A 124 -14.59 9.95 -2.14
N PHE A 125 -13.29 10.03 -1.85
CA PHE A 125 -12.30 9.08 -2.36
C PHE A 125 -12.53 7.66 -1.83
N ALA A 126 -12.79 7.50 -0.53
CA ALA A 126 -13.07 6.22 0.09
C ALA A 126 -14.33 5.58 -0.54
N ASP A 127 -15.42 6.33 -0.65
CA ASP A 127 -16.69 5.85 -1.21
C ASP A 127 -16.54 5.40 -2.67
N ARG A 128 -15.82 6.18 -3.50
CA ARG A 128 -15.51 5.80 -4.89
C ARG A 128 -14.66 4.54 -4.95
N THR A 129 -13.64 4.44 -4.10
CA THR A 129 -12.74 3.28 -4.03
C THR A 129 -13.53 2.02 -3.69
N TYR A 130 -14.35 2.05 -2.65
CA TYR A 130 -15.17 0.91 -2.25
C TYR A 130 -16.19 0.51 -3.31
N SER A 131 -16.86 1.48 -3.94
CA SER A 131 -17.82 1.23 -5.01
C SER A 131 -17.17 0.52 -6.19
N ARG A 132 -15.97 0.95 -6.59
CA ARG A 132 -15.19 0.30 -7.66
C ARG A 132 -14.74 -1.10 -7.26
N LEU A 133 -14.21 -1.30 -6.06
CA LEU A 133 -13.82 -2.65 -5.62
C LEU A 133 -15.02 -3.61 -5.62
N ASN A 134 -16.17 -3.15 -5.14
CA ASN A 134 -17.39 -3.95 -5.10
C ASN A 134 -17.91 -4.30 -6.51
N SER A 135 -17.77 -3.40 -7.50
CA SER A 135 -18.17 -3.72 -8.88
C SER A 135 -17.30 -4.80 -9.53
N PHE A 136 -16.10 -5.05 -9.00
CA PHE A 136 -15.20 -6.11 -9.44
C PHE A 136 -15.24 -7.35 -8.55
N ASN A 137 -16.22 -7.48 -7.63
CA ASN A 137 -16.23 -8.53 -6.61
C ASN A 137 -15.96 -9.94 -7.18
N ASN A 138 -16.53 -10.29 -8.33
CA ASN A 138 -16.37 -11.61 -8.97
C ASN A 138 -14.94 -11.97 -9.38
N VAL A 139 -14.05 -10.99 -9.59
CA VAL A 139 -12.64 -11.24 -9.93
C VAL A 139 -11.70 -11.13 -8.73
N LEU A 140 -12.20 -10.66 -7.58
CA LEU A 140 -11.36 -10.52 -6.38
C LEU A 140 -11.00 -11.91 -5.81
N PRO A 141 -9.79 -12.08 -5.23
CA PRO A 141 -9.46 -13.27 -4.47
C PRO A 141 -10.46 -13.51 -3.33
N GLU A 142 -10.84 -14.77 -3.08
CA GLU A 142 -11.85 -15.15 -2.08
C GLU A 142 -11.58 -14.53 -0.68
N ARG A 143 -10.32 -14.47 -0.26
CA ARG A 143 -9.94 -13.85 1.01
C ARG A 143 -10.20 -12.33 1.03
N PHE A 144 -9.97 -11.65 -0.09
CA PHE A 144 -10.24 -10.21 -0.22
C PHE A 144 -11.75 -9.96 -0.32
N GLN A 145 -12.51 -10.79 -1.03
CA GLN A 145 -13.98 -10.74 -1.07
C GLN A 145 -14.59 -10.83 0.34
N LYS A 146 -14.05 -11.71 1.20
CA LYS A 146 -14.50 -11.84 2.59
C LYS A 146 -14.12 -10.65 3.47
N MET A 147 -13.03 -9.95 3.13
CA MET A 147 -12.52 -8.80 3.88
C MET A 147 -13.23 -7.51 3.50
N LEU A 148 -13.53 -7.31 2.20
CA LEU A 148 -14.05 -6.07 1.64
C LEU A 148 -15.32 -5.54 2.34
N PRO A 149 -16.34 -6.37 2.68
CA PRO A 149 -17.52 -5.89 3.41
C PRO A 149 -17.17 -5.21 4.74
N TYR A 150 -16.21 -5.74 5.49
CA TYR A 150 -15.76 -5.14 6.75
C TYR A 150 -14.97 -3.85 6.52
N MET A 151 -14.16 -3.78 5.45
CA MET A 151 -13.46 -2.55 5.09
C MET A 151 -14.45 -1.42 4.80
N MET A 152 -15.53 -1.73 4.09
CA MET A 152 -16.59 -0.79 3.72
C MET A 152 -17.41 -0.35 4.93
N ASP A 153 -17.94 -1.32 5.69
CA ASP A 153 -18.77 -1.08 6.88
C ASP A 153 -18.06 -0.21 7.92
N GLN A 154 -16.77 -0.48 8.15
CA GLN A 154 -15.95 0.25 9.12
C GLN A 154 -15.15 1.39 8.50
N ASN A 155 -15.38 1.71 7.22
CA ASN A 155 -14.69 2.74 6.44
C ASN A 155 -13.20 2.90 6.78
N TRP A 156 -12.43 1.82 6.58
CA TRP A 156 -11.01 1.79 6.94
C TRP A 156 -10.21 2.92 6.30
N LEU A 157 -10.49 3.25 5.03
CA LEU A 157 -9.77 4.28 4.27
C LEU A 157 -9.95 5.67 4.89
N LEU A 158 -11.18 6.04 5.25
CA LEU A 158 -11.43 7.31 5.94
C LEU A 158 -10.85 7.29 7.35
N ASN A 159 -10.97 6.19 8.06
CA ASN A 159 -10.63 6.12 9.48
C ASN A 159 -9.13 6.19 9.76
N TYR A 160 -8.26 5.96 8.77
CA TYR A 160 -6.83 6.27 8.89
C TYR A 160 -6.58 7.70 9.37
N ARG A 161 -7.46 8.67 9.07
CA ARG A 161 -7.31 10.06 9.53
C ARG A 161 -7.34 10.20 11.05
N THR A 162 -7.99 9.28 11.75
CA THR A 162 -8.25 9.40 13.19
C THR A 162 -7.21 8.67 14.01
N THR A 163 -6.93 9.20 15.20
CA THR A 163 -6.09 8.54 16.22
C THR A 163 -6.61 7.14 16.57
N LYS A 164 -7.93 6.96 16.65
CA LYS A 164 -8.53 5.66 16.94
C LYS A 164 -8.37 4.66 15.79
N GLY A 165 -8.46 5.14 14.55
CA GLY A 165 -8.29 4.31 13.37
C GLY A 165 -6.88 3.75 13.24
N ILE A 166 -5.84 4.58 13.42
CA ILE A 166 -4.46 4.07 13.42
C ILE A 166 -4.20 3.07 14.56
N GLU A 167 -4.74 3.32 15.76
CA GLU A 167 -4.65 2.37 16.88
C GLU A 167 -5.31 1.02 16.53
N ASN A 168 -6.50 1.05 15.92
CA ASN A 168 -7.19 -0.15 15.45
C ASN A 168 -6.38 -0.90 14.37
N SER A 169 -5.74 -0.17 13.45
CA SER A 169 -4.88 -0.72 12.41
C SER A 169 -3.64 -1.40 13.00
N PHE A 170 -3.01 -0.81 14.01
CA PHE A 170 -1.92 -1.46 14.78
C PHE A 170 -2.42 -2.75 15.46
N GLY A 171 -3.60 -2.73 16.07
CA GLY A 171 -4.23 -3.94 16.60
C GLY A 171 -4.42 -5.04 15.54
N GLY A 172 -4.77 -4.66 14.31
CA GLY A 172 -4.85 -5.56 13.16
C GLY A 172 -3.50 -6.14 12.71
N LEU A 173 -2.40 -5.41 12.88
CA LEU A 173 -1.05 -5.93 12.66
C LEU A 173 -0.68 -6.97 13.71
N PHE A 174 -0.91 -6.67 15.00
CA PHE A 174 -0.65 -7.62 16.09
C PHE A 174 -1.43 -8.92 15.91
N ARG A 175 -2.71 -8.87 15.56
CA ARG A 175 -3.53 -10.09 15.32
C ARG A 175 -2.99 -10.99 14.21
N ARG A 176 -2.28 -10.43 13.23
CA ARG A 176 -1.69 -11.19 12.12
C ARG A 176 -0.24 -11.57 12.35
N ALA A 177 0.41 -10.91 13.31
CA ALA A 177 1.78 -11.19 13.64
C ALA A 177 1.90 -12.52 14.36
N LYS A 178 2.88 -13.32 13.93
CA LYS A 178 3.10 -14.65 14.48
C LYS A 178 3.96 -14.62 15.74
N TYR A 179 4.81 -13.59 15.89
CA TYR A 179 5.88 -13.57 16.89
C TYR A 179 5.86 -12.33 17.80
N ILE A 180 4.79 -11.55 17.79
CA ILE A 180 4.61 -10.42 18.73
C ILE A 180 3.18 -10.41 19.27
N GLU A 181 3.04 -10.09 20.55
CA GLU A 181 1.75 -9.85 21.19
C GLU A 181 1.42 -8.37 21.18
N TYR A 182 0.14 -8.05 21.35
CA TYR A 182 -0.32 -6.66 21.42
C TYR A 182 0.40 -5.92 22.56
N THR A 183 0.85 -4.71 22.27
CA THR A 183 1.41 -3.80 23.27
C THR A 183 1.05 -2.36 22.94
N GLU A 184 0.75 -1.59 23.99
CA GLU A 184 0.58 -0.13 23.88
C GLU A 184 1.88 0.56 23.44
N ALA A 185 3.04 -0.09 23.62
CA ALA A 185 4.34 0.48 23.29
C ALA A 185 4.44 0.93 21.83
N ALA A 186 3.82 0.21 20.89
CA ALA A 186 3.87 0.59 19.48
C ALA A 186 3.07 1.89 19.23
N PHE A 187 1.91 2.01 19.88
CA PHE A 187 1.09 3.20 19.76
C PHE A 187 1.68 4.41 20.51
N ASN A 188 2.32 4.18 21.66
CA ASN A 188 3.08 5.22 22.36
C ASN A 188 4.28 5.69 21.54
N CYS A 189 5.03 4.77 20.93
CA CYS A 189 6.12 5.09 20.01
C CYS A 189 5.65 5.99 18.85
N PHE A 190 4.49 5.69 18.25
CA PHE A 190 3.88 6.55 17.24
C PHE A 190 3.61 7.98 17.76
N LYS A 191 2.97 8.11 18.93
CA LYS A 191 2.66 9.42 19.52
C LYS A 191 3.91 10.23 19.84
N GLU A 192 4.90 9.60 20.47
CA GLU A 192 6.17 10.23 20.88
C GLU A 192 6.99 10.71 19.68
N ASN A 193 6.91 9.99 18.55
CA ASN A 193 7.70 10.28 17.35
C ASN A 193 6.86 10.91 16.22
N TYR A 194 5.64 11.38 16.51
CA TYR A 194 4.68 11.83 15.49
C TYR A 194 5.27 12.84 14.51
N ILE A 195 5.95 13.89 15.01
CA ILE A 195 6.57 14.93 14.17
C ILE A 195 7.69 14.34 13.30
N SER A 196 8.54 13.50 13.86
CA SER A 196 9.65 12.86 13.14
C SER A 196 9.17 11.90 12.06
N LEU A 197 8.12 11.13 12.35
CA LEU A 197 7.47 10.24 11.39
C LEU A 197 6.79 11.04 10.28
N ASN A 198 6.12 12.15 10.60
CA ASN A 198 5.52 13.05 9.60
C ASN A 198 6.60 13.64 8.67
N ASN A 199 7.74 14.03 9.22
CA ASN A 199 8.88 14.49 8.41
C ASN A 199 9.43 13.40 7.49
N CYS A 200 9.35 12.12 7.88
CA CYS A 200 9.70 11.01 7.00
C CYS A 200 8.69 10.87 5.86
N TYR A 201 7.39 10.93 6.17
CA TYR A 201 6.31 10.95 5.18
C TYR A 201 6.49 12.11 4.17
N ASN A 202 6.69 13.34 4.64
CA ASN A 202 6.86 14.52 3.78
C ASN A 202 8.06 14.42 2.81
N LYS A 203 9.09 13.65 3.17
CA LYS A 203 10.23 13.36 2.30
C LYS A 203 9.94 12.22 1.33
N PHE A 204 9.16 11.22 1.75
CA PHE A 204 8.89 10.01 0.99
C PHE A 204 7.76 10.17 -0.04
N PHE A 205 6.64 10.76 0.38
CA PHE A 205 5.41 10.70 -0.39
C PHE A 205 5.48 11.42 -1.76
N PRO A 206 6.13 12.61 -1.87
CA PRO A 206 6.34 13.23 -3.18
C PRO A 206 7.15 12.35 -4.13
N ASP A 207 8.15 11.64 -3.62
CA ASP A 207 9.05 10.81 -4.43
C ASP A 207 8.34 9.55 -4.96
N VAL A 208 7.52 8.89 -4.13
CA VAL A 208 6.73 7.73 -4.61
C VAL A 208 5.66 8.17 -5.61
N LYS A 209 5.02 9.34 -5.42
CA LYS A 209 4.09 9.91 -6.41
C LYS A 209 4.78 10.16 -7.75
N ALA A 210 5.97 10.75 -7.73
CA ALA A 210 6.76 11.00 -8.94
C ALA A 210 7.15 9.70 -9.65
N MET A 211 7.61 8.70 -8.89
CA MET A 211 7.92 7.36 -9.41
C MET A 211 6.69 6.73 -10.08
N VAL A 212 5.55 6.71 -9.39
CA VAL A 212 4.29 6.16 -9.90
C VAL A 212 3.83 6.91 -11.16
N GLN A 213 3.89 8.25 -11.17
CA GLN A 213 3.54 9.05 -12.36
C GLN A 213 4.43 8.72 -13.57
N SER A 214 5.74 8.45 -13.36
CA SER A 214 6.62 8.01 -14.45
C SER A 214 6.20 6.65 -15.04
N GLN A 215 5.70 5.74 -14.22
CA GLN A 215 5.19 4.44 -14.66
C GLN A 215 3.86 4.54 -15.38
N ARG A 216 3.00 5.48 -15.01
CA ARG A 216 1.74 5.75 -15.71
C ARG A 216 1.99 5.98 -17.20
N ASN A 217 2.94 6.85 -17.50
CA ASN A 217 3.28 7.23 -18.88
C ASN A 217 3.73 6.01 -19.71
N ILE A 218 4.39 5.05 -19.07
CA ILE A 218 4.81 3.79 -19.70
C ILE A 218 3.59 2.88 -19.93
N ILE A 219 2.73 2.73 -18.92
CA ILE A 219 1.55 1.85 -18.98
C ILE A 219 0.51 2.36 -19.99
N THR A 220 0.32 3.67 -20.12
CA THR A 220 -0.64 4.27 -21.06
C THR A 220 -0.12 4.39 -22.48
N ALA A 221 1.19 4.23 -22.69
CA ALA A 221 1.82 4.31 -24.02
C ALA A 221 1.91 2.94 -24.74
N LEU A 222 1.52 1.86 -24.06
CA LEU A 222 1.48 0.47 -24.58
C LEU A 222 0.05 0.10 -24.97
#